data_AF-R1IBG0-F1
#
_entry.id   AF-R1IBG0-F1
#
_cell.length_a   1.000
_cell.length_b   1.000
_cell.length_c   1.000
_cell.angle_alpha   90.00
_cell.angle_beta   90.00
_cell.angle_gamma   90.00
#
_symmetry.space_group_name_H-M   'P 1'
#
loop_
_entity.id
_entity.type
_entity.pdbx_description
1 polymer ?
#
loop_
_entity_poly.entity_id
_entity_poly.type
_entity_poly.pdbx_seq_one_letter_code
_entity_poly.pdbx_strand_id
1 'polypeptide(L)'
;MSQFSLRVEHQSDESLESYLLRLSQANYFESYQLLSRAVKDWLYEHDQEAFGAFPLQLKMVNVYHAAQSSGFRVRALRLLDRLADTELPLLQFALLGSSTRFCFSHSAVYRQGTHIPLCFVRKAGVPICPECLKESEHIPQVWHFFPYIACHKHHLDLMDTCPSCGAVFDYLTSENITECECGFDLKNAPTQKADPIRILLSCLTVGDTVDFDTTALGKCNQSTRFGALLWYHLEFVGNLEGDGINVEGLSGAIGFFKKWPESFHTAMNRRLATWEASRYIEYNHTPFRKIFGDVLLHSSRLPSKDLSQNFVLRELLAYLSHLILRHPKSKMANVGDVLLTLSETASMLSTSYEQVERLYQEGFLKLTYRPHQQTTIPPHKPAFRLRNVIELGIARMQTDVSSDIYLPAW
;
A
#
# COMPACT_ATOMS: atom_id res chain seq x y z
N MET A 1 -32.64 -21.64 0.40
CA MET A 1 -31.38 -22.41 0.25
C MET A 1 -31.25 -23.38 1.40
N SER A 2 -31.13 -24.67 1.10
CA SER A 2 -30.61 -25.67 2.04
C SER A 2 -29.08 -25.54 2.15
N GLN A 3 -28.47 -26.28 3.07
CA GLN A 3 -27.01 -26.44 3.14
C GLN A 3 -26.46 -26.92 1.79
N PHE A 4 -25.25 -26.46 1.44
CA PHE A 4 -24.53 -26.93 0.25
C PHE A 4 -24.20 -28.42 0.38
N SER A 5 -24.27 -29.12 -0.74
CA SER A 5 -24.12 -30.58 -0.78
C SER A 5 -22.66 -31.02 -0.66
N LEU A 6 -21.74 -30.20 -1.17
CA LEU A 6 -20.31 -30.50 -1.20
C LEU A 6 -19.51 -29.39 -0.54
N ARG A 7 -18.57 -29.82 0.32
CA ARG A 7 -17.57 -28.95 0.94
C ARG A 7 -16.37 -28.81 0.04
N VAL A 8 -15.76 -27.64 0.06
CA VAL A 8 -14.52 -27.34 -0.68
C VAL A 8 -13.38 -27.14 0.31
N GLU A 9 -12.26 -27.82 0.04
CA GLU A 9 -11.04 -27.70 0.83
C GLU A 9 -10.41 -26.31 0.69
N HIS A 10 -9.92 -25.80 1.82
CA HIS A 10 -9.33 -24.47 1.94
C HIS A 10 -7.87 -24.48 1.47
N GLN A 11 -7.49 -23.47 0.69
CA GLN A 11 -6.08 -23.19 0.39
C GLN A 11 -5.68 -21.90 1.11
N SER A 12 -4.61 -21.94 1.93
CA SER A 12 -4.30 -20.85 2.87
C SER A 12 -4.02 -19.50 2.21
N ASP A 13 -3.46 -19.52 0.99
CA ASP A 13 -3.10 -18.35 0.20
C ASP A 13 -4.18 -17.94 -0.81
N GLU A 14 -5.34 -18.60 -0.84
CA GLU A 14 -6.39 -18.39 -1.85
C GLU A 14 -7.07 -17.01 -1.76
N SER A 15 -7.48 -16.49 -2.92
CA SER A 15 -8.36 -15.32 -3.00
C SER A 15 -9.81 -15.70 -2.69
N LEU A 16 -10.60 -14.74 -2.18
CA LEU A 16 -12.03 -14.94 -1.97
C LEU A 16 -12.74 -15.32 -3.28
N GLU A 17 -12.34 -14.69 -4.38
CA GLU A 17 -12.91 -14.93 -5.71
C GLU A 17 -12.70 -16.37 -6.17
N SER A 18 -11.47 -16.89 -6.04
CA SER A 18 -11.15 -18.28 -6.38
C SER A 18 -11.95 -19.28 -5.54
N TYR A 19 -12.01 -19.05 -4.23
CA TYR A 19 -12.75 -19.93 -3.34
C TYR A 19 -14.23 -20.01 -3.72
N LEU A 20 -14.86 -18.87 -4.01
CA LEU A 20 -16.27 -18.82 -4.38
C LEU A 20 -16.56 -19.44 -5.74
N LEU A 21 -15.62 -19.36 -6.70
CA LEU A 21 -15.72 -20.10 -7.96
C LEU A 21 -15.68 -21.61 -7.74
N ARG A 22 -14.72 -22.11 -6.96
CA ARG A 22 -14.63 -23.54 -6.64
C ARG A 22 -15.85 -24.02 -5.86
N LEU A 23 -16.34 -23.22 -4.90
CA LEU A 23 -17.57 -23.51 -4.15
C LEU A 23 -18.79 -23.59 -5.07
N SER A 24 -18.91 -22.66 -6.02
CA SER A 24 -19.96 -22.64 -7.03
C SER A 24 -19.95 -23.91 -7.87
N GLN A 25 -18.80 -24.24 -8.47
CA GLN A 25 -18.62 -25.40 -9.33
C GLN A 25 -18.84 -26.72 -8.59
N ALA A 26 -18.28 -26.86 -7.37
CA ALA A 26 -18.47 -28.04 -6.53
C ALA A 26 -19.95 -28.25 -6.14
N ASN A 27 -20.76 -27.19 -6.09
CA ASN A 27 -22.18 -27.28 -5.77
C ASN A 27 -23.08 -27.18 -7.02
N TYR A 28 -22.54 -27.50 -8.19
CA TYR A 28 -23.27 -27.61 -9.46
C TYR A 28 -23.95 -26.31 -9.92
N PHE A 29 -23.47 -25.16 -9.48
CA PHE A 29 -23.83 -23.89 -10.10
C PHE A 29 -22.99 -23.69 -11.36
N GLU A 30 -23.65 -23.42 -12.50
CA GLU A 30 -22.97 -23.18 -13.78
C GLU A 30 -22.10 -21.92 -13.79
N SER A 31 -22.34 -21.00 -12.85
CA SER A 31 -21.61 -19.73 -12.70
C SER A 31 -21.71 -19.20 -11.27
N TYR A 32 -20.70 -18.43 -10.85
CA TYR A 32 -20.76 -17.63 -9.63
C TYR A 32 -21.97 -16.71 -9.64
N GLN A 33 -22.33 -16.15 -10.80
CA GLN A 33 -23.52 -15.30 -10.89
C GLN A 33 -24.80 -16.03 -10.44
N LEU A 34 -24.97 -17.31 -10.76
CA LEU A 34 -26.12 -18.10 -10.30
C LEU A 34 -26.08 -18.38 -8.81
N LEU A 35 -24.91 -18.74 -8.25
CA LEU A 35 -24.70 -18.84 -6.81
C LEU A 35 -25.08 -17.51 -6.12
N SER A 36 -24.60 -16.39 -6.64
CA SER A 36 -24.88 -15.06 -6.10
C SER A 36 -26.36 -14.70 -6.17
N ARG A 37 -27.09 -15.12 -7.20
CA ARG A 37 -28.54 -14.92 -7.29
C ARG A 37 -29.27 -15.73 -6.22
N ALA A 38 -28.89 -17.00 -6.02
CA ALA A 38 -29.48 -17.84 -4.98
C ALA A 38 -29.30 -17.23 -3.58
N VAL A 39 -28.10 -16.69 -3.29
CA VAL A 39 -27.84 -15.97 -2.03
C VAL A 39 -28.71 -14.72 -1.93
N LYS A 40 -28.82 -13.95 -3.02
CA LYS A 40 -29.64 -12.73 -3.06
C LYS A 40 -31.12 -13.03 -2.81
N ASP A 41 -31.66 -14.08 -3.42
CA ASP A 41 -33.07 -14.49 -3.25
C ASP A 41 -33.33 -14.96 -1.82
N TRP A 42 -32.39 -15.70 -1.21
CA TRP A 42 -32.48 -16.07 0.20
C TRP A 42 -32.50 -14.84 1.12
N LEU A 43 -31.61 -13.87 0.87
CA LEU A 43 -31.58 -12.62 1.64
C LEU A 43 -32.87 -11.81 1.44
N TYR A 44 -33.44 -11.77 0.24
CA TYR A 44 -34.73 -11.11 0.01
C TYR A 44 -35.85 -11.66 0.91
N GLU A 45 -35.90 -12.98 1.06
CA GLU A 45 -36.93 -13.67 1.86
C GLU A 45 -36.71 -13.56 3.37
N HIS A 46 -35.45 -13.52 3.84
CA HIS A 46 -35.11 -13.70 5.25
C HIS A 46 -34.41 -12.50 5.91
N ASP A 47 -33.78 -11.62 5.13
CA ASP A 47 -33.03 -10.44 5.60
C ASP A 47 -33.08 -9.31 4.56
N GLN A 48 -34.21 -8.60 4.54
CA GLN A 48 -34.46 -7.52 3.58
C GLN A 48 -33.45 -6.37 3.68
N GLU A 49 -32.82 -6.14 4.84
CA GLU A 49 -31.79 -5.09 4.99
C GLU A 49 -30.52 -5.44 4.23
N ALA A 50 -30.16 -6.72 4.22
CA ALA A 50 -29.00 -7.23 3.49
C ALA A 50 -29.31 -7.56 2.03
N PHE A 51 -30.53 -7.32 1.55
CA PHE A 51 -30.90 -7.53 0.16
C PHE A 51 -30.00 -6.71 -0.78
N GLY A 52 -29.36 -7.38 -1.74
CA GLY A 52 -28.41 -6.75 -2.66
C GLY A 52 -27.01 -6.49 -2.09
N ALA A 53 -26.73 -6.90 -0.84
CA ALA A 53 -25.40 -6.76 -0.26
C ALA A 53 -24.36 -7.67 -0.93
N PHE A 54 -24.78 -8.84 -1.41
CA PHE A 54 -23.94 -9.80 -2.13
C PHE A 54 -23.96 -9.52 -3.65
N PRO A 55 -22.81 -9.24 -4.27
CA PRO A 55 -22.75 -8.73 -5.64
C PRO A 55 -22.80 -9.84 -6.69
N LEU A 56 -23.54 -9.60 -7.78
CA LEU A 56 -23.66 -10.54 -8.90
C LEU A 56 -22.39 -10.70 -9.73
N GLN A 57 -21.47 -9.74 -9.68
CA GLN A 57 -20.20 -9.79 -10.41
C GLN A 57 -19.09 -10.21 -9.45
N LEU A 58 -18.32 -11.24 -9.83
CA LEU A 58 -17.26 -11.80 -9.00
C LEU A 58 -16.21 -10.76 -8.60
N LYS A 59 -15.79 -9.90 -9.54
CA LYS A 59 -14.83 -8.80 -9.29
C LYS A 59 -15.25 -7.79 -8.20
N MET A 60 -16.50 -7.82 -7.75
CA MET A 60 -17.04 -6.91 -6.73
C MET A 60 -17.21 -7.58 -5.36
N VAL A 61 -16.91 -8.88 -5.23
CA VAL A 61 -17.25 -9.70 -4.05
C VAL A 61 -16.48 -9.29 -2.79
N ASN A 62 -15.28 -8.74 -2.96
CA ASN A 62 -14.49 -8.27 -1.84
C ASN A 62 -15.19 -7.12 -1.07
N VAL A 63 -14.97 -7.09 0.24
CA VAL A 63 -15.70 -6.20 1.16
C VAL A 63 -15.35 -4.73 0.92
N TYR A 64 -14.12 -4.42 0.53
CA TYR A 64 -13.69 -3.03 0.29
C TYR A 64 -14.45 -2.34 -0.85
N HIS A 65 -15.10 -3.08 -1.76
CA HIS A 65 -15.95 -2.51 -2.79
C HIS A 65 -17.29 -1.99 -2.25
N ALA A 66 -17.71 -2.40 -1.05
CA ALA A 66 -18.95 -1.96 -0.43
C ALA A 66 -18.75 -0.60 0.24
N ALA A 67 -19.11 0.50 -0.44
CA ALA A 67 -18.90 1.85 0.10
C ALA A 67 -19.72 2.14 1.37
N GLN A 68 -21.03 1.83 1.36
CA GLN A 68 -21.96 2.12 2.48
C GLN A 68 -22.61 0.86 3.08
N SER A 69 -22.29 -0.32 2.53
CA SER A 69 -22.96 -1.59 2.85
C SER A 69 -21.99 -2.71 3.26
N SER A 70 -20.77 -2.36 3.69
CA SER A 70 -19.73 -3.33 4.07
C SER A 70 -20.19 -4.27 5.19
N GLY A 71 -20.93 -3.76 6.19
CA GLY A 71 -21.53 -4.57 7.25
C GLY A 71 -22.52 -5.61 6.72
N PHE A 72 -23.36 -5.24 5.75
CA PHE A 72 -24.29 -6.17 5.10
C PHE A 72 -23.55 -7.20 4.24
N ARG A 73 -22.44 -6.82 3.58
CA ARG A 73 -21.61 -7.79 2.84
C ARG A 73 -20.96 -8.82 3.75
N VAL A 74 -20.45 -8.39 4.91
CA VAL A 74 -19.94 -9.32 5.94
C VAL A 74 -21.04 -10.28 6.41
N ARG A 75 -22.27 -9.77 6.59
CA ARG A 75 -23.42 -10.60 6.96
C ARG A 75 -23.73 -11.66 5.89
N ALA A 76 -23.72 -11.27 4.61
CA ALA A 76 -23.91 -12.20 3.50
C ALA A 76 -22.79 -13.25 3.37
N LEU A 77 -21.53 -12.88 3.62
CA LEU A 77 -20.42 -13.84 3.66
C LEU A 77 -20.57 -14.85 4.82
N ARG A 78 -21.02 -14.40 5.99
CA ARG A 78 -21.31 -15.29 7.14
C ARG A 78 -22.47 -16.24 6.88
N LEU A 79 -23.44 -15.83 6.05
CA LEU A 79 -24.48 -16.74 5.57
C LEU A 79 -23.86 -17.84 4.72
N LEU A 80 -22.98 -17.50 3.77
CA LEU A 80 -22.27 -18.48 2.96
C LEU A 80 -21.38 -19.40 3.80
N ASP A 81 -20.69 -18.88 4.83
CA ASP A 81 -19.94 -19.70 5.79
C ASP A 81 -20.82 -20.82 6.38
N ARG A 82 -22.01 -20.45 6.86
CA ARG A 82 -22.97 -21.40 7.43
C ARG A 82 -23.48 -22.41 6.39
N LEU A 83 -23.79 -21.94 5.18
CA LEU A 83 -24.35 -22.79 4.13
C LEU A 83 -23.31 -23.77 3.56
N ALA A 84 -22.05 -23.35 3.46
CA ALA A 84 -20.92 -24.15 2.98
C ALA A 84 -20.26 -24.99 4.07
N ASP A 85 -20.58 -24.74 5.34
CA ASP A 85 -19.90 -25.30 6.51
C ASP A 85 -18.37 -25.16 6.38
N THR A 86 -17.94 -23.92 6.16
CA THR A 86 -16.53 -23.59 5.96
C THR A 86 -15.71 -23.83 7.23
N GLU A 87 -14.51 -24.39 7.08
CA GLU A 87 -13.57 -24.57 8.20
C GLU A 87 -12.98 -23.23 8.64
N LEU A 88 -12.65 -22.38 7.66
CA LEU A 88 -12.19 -21.02 7.87
C LEU A 88 -13.24 -20.01 7.43
N PRO A 89 -13.50 -18.94 8.22
CA PRO A 89 -14.44 -17.90 7.83
C PRO A 89 -14.02 -17.26 6.50
N LEU A 90 -14.95 -17.15 5.55
CA LEU A 90 -14.79 -16.49 4.24
C LEU A 90 -14.22 -15.07 4.36
N LEU A 91 -14.52 -14.40 5.48
CA LEU A 91 -13.99 -13.08 5.78
C LEU A 91 -12.44 -13.04 5.87
N GLN A 92 -11.79 -14.16 6.19
CA GLN A 92 -10.32 -14.24 6.23
C GLN A 92 -9.70 -14.25 4.83
N PHE A 93 -10.44 -14.70 3.81
CA PHE A 93 -10.01 -14.67 2.41
C PHE A 93 -10.23 -13.28 1.79
N ALA A 94 -11.22 -12.53 2.31
CA ALA A 94 -11.62 -11.24 1.78
C ALA A 94 -10.60 -10.12 1.99
N LEU A 95 -10.46 -9.24 0.98
CA LEU A 95 -9.90 -7.90 1.12
C LEU A 95 -10.95 -6.97 1.76
N LEU A 96 -10.61 -6.45 2.95
CA LEU A 96 -11.43 -5.53 3.71
C LEU A 96 -11.01 -4.09 3.47
N GLY A 97 -11.93 -3.13 3.64
CA GLY A 97 -11.57 -1.72 3.66
C GLY A 97 -10.72 -1.41 4.90
N SER A 98 -9.69 -0.58 4.74
CA SER A 98 -8.85 -0.12 5.86
C SER A 98 -8.97 1.38 6.06
N SER A 99 -9.04 1.82 7.33
CA SER A 99 -8.94 3.24 7.70
C SER A 99 -7.51 3.79 7.60
N THR A 100 -6.54 2.91 7.44
CA THR A 100 -5.13 3.23 7.27
C THR A 100 -4.88 3.88 5.91
N ARG A 101 -3.89 4.77 5.87
CA ARG A 101 -3.37 5.40 4.65
C ARG A 101 -1.90 5.03 4.46
N PHE A 102 -1.42 5.12 3.24
CA PHE A 102 0.00 5.07 2.92
C PHE A 102 0.42 6.38 2.25
N CYS A 103 1.68 6.77 2.46
CA CYS A 103 2.31 7.88 1.74
C CYS A 103 1.41 9.11 1.63
N PHE A 104 0.98 9.64 2.79
CA PHE A 104 0.04 10.76 2.95
C PHE A 104 -1.43 10.46 2.58
N SER A 105 -1.73 10.04 1.34
CA SER A 105 -3.11 10.05 0.81
C SER A 105 -3.61 8.70 0.24
N HIS A 106 -2.75 7.70 0.03
CA HIS A 106 -3.16 6.45 -0.61
C HIS A 106 -4.02 5.59 0.33
N SER A 107 -5.22 5.21 -0.12
CA SER A 107 -6.10 4.29 0.61
C SER A 107 -5.46 2.91 0.77
N ALA A 108 -5.91 2.15 1.75
CA ALA A 108 -5.46 0.77 1.97
C ALA A 108 -6.63 -0.22 2.04
N VAL A 109 -6.34 -1.46 1.70
CA VAL A 109 -7.15 -2.63 2.06
C VAL A 109 -6.44 -3.41 3.17
N TYR A 110 -7.16 -4.32 3.81
CA TYR A 110 -6.65 -5.14 4.90
C TYR A 110 -7.02 -6.60 4.69
N ARG A 111 -6.07 -7.50 4.94
CA ARG A 111 -6.29 -8.96 4.97
C ARG A 111 -5.31 -9.60 5.94
N GLN A 112 -5.82 -10.46 6.83
CA GLN A 112 -5.02 -11.32 7.72
C GLN A 112 -3.84 -10.61 8.42
N GLY A 113 -4.07 -9.43 9.02
CA GLY A 113 -3.02 -8.69 9.74
C GLY A 113 -2.17 -7.76 8.88
N THR A 114 -2.37 -7.76 7.56
CA THR A 114 -1.59 -6.95 6.62
C THR A 114 -2.43 -5.86 5.98
N HIS A 115 -1.94 -4.63 6.04
CA HIS A 115 -2.44 -3.50 5.26
C HIS A 115 -1.72 -3.46 3.90
N ILE A 116 -2.48 -3.36 2.82
CA ILE A 116 -1.97 -3.26 1.44
C ILE A 116 -2.45 -1.94 0.84
N PRO A 117 -1.60 -1.12 0.20
CA PRO A 117 -2.04 0.02 -0.57
C PRO A 117 -3.06 -0.40 -1.63
N LEU A 118 -4.21 0.27 -1.69
CA LEU A 118 -5.26 -0.07 -2.64
C LEU A 118 -4.79 0.06 -4.10
N CYS A 119 -3.87 0.99 -4.38
CA CYS A 119 -3.26 1.11 -5.70
C CYS A 119 -2.45 -0.12 -6.12
N PHE A 120 -2.03 -0.98 -5.18
CA PHE A 120 -1.35 -2.24 -5.48
C PHE A 120 -2.32 -3.37 -5.83
N VAL A 121 -3.62 -3.22 -5.60
CA VAL A 121 -4.61 -4.23 -5.96
C VAL A 121 -4.95 -4.10 -7.44
N ARG A 122 -4.69 -5.17 -8.20
CA ARG A 122 -5.04 -5.29 -9.61
C ARG A 122 -6.56 -5.30 -9.75
N LYS A 123 -7.08 -4.50 -10.70
CA LYS A 123 -8.52 -4.45 -11.01
C LYS A 123 -8.93 -5.42 -12.12
N ALA A 124 -7.97 -5.84 -12.93
CA ALA A 124 -8.09 -6.76 -14.05
C ALA A 124 -6.68 -7.32 -14.36
N GLY A 125 -6.58 -8.30 -15.25
CA GLY A 125 -5.29 -8.86 -15.66
C GLY A 125 -4.55 -9.52 -14.50
N VAL A 126 -5.25 -10.34 -13.71
CA VAL A 126 -4.62 -11.12 -12.65
C VAL A 126 -3.77 -12.20 -13.35
N PRO A 127 -2.44 -12.14 -13.22
CA PRO A 127 -1.58 -13.05 -13.94
C PRO A 127 -1.59 -14.43 -13.26
N ILE A 128 -1.15 -15.45 -13.98
CA ILE A 128 -1.15 -16.84 -13.52
C ILE A 128 0.24 -17.47 -13.64
N CYS A 129 0.46 -18.51 -12.83
CA CYS A 129 1.58 -19.43 -13.00
C CYS A 129 1.03 -20.80 -13.43
N PRO A 130 1.39 -21.33 -14.62
CA PRO A 130 0.89 -22.62 -15.10
C PRO A 130 1.25 -23.78 -14.17
N GLU A 131 2.45 -23.76 -13.57
CA GLU A 131 2.88 -24.80 -12.63
C GLU A 131 2.09 -24.76 -11.31
N CYS A 132 1.77 -23.57 -10.77
CA CYS A 132 0.86 -23.49 -9.61
C CYS A 132 -0.53 -24.07 -9.94
N LEU A 133 -1.07 -23.82 -11.13
CA LEU A 133 -2.38 -24.35 -11.53
C LEU A 133 -2.36 -25.87 -11.72
N LYS A 134 -1.22 -26.46 -12.10
CA LYS A 134 -1.04 -27.94 -12.13
C LYS A 134 -1.02 -28.55 -10.73
N GLU A 135 -0.42 -27.86 -9.77
CA GLU A 135 -0.37 -28.30 -8.37
C GLU A 135 -1.74 -28.19 -7.70
N SER A 136 -2.45 -27.08 -7.94
CA SER A 136 -3.77 -26.84 -7.37
C SER A 136 -4.54 -25.81 -8.21
N GLU A 137 -5.78 -26.15 -8.56
CA GLU A 137 -6.65 -25.32 -9.40
C GLU A 137 -7.30 -24.17 -8.60
N HIS A 138 -6.47 -23.29 -8.04
CA HIS A 138 -6.92 -22.08 -7.33
C HIS A 138 -6.06 -20.86 -7.68
N ILE A 139 -6.59 -19.66 -7.43
CA ILE A 139 -5.86 -18.39 -7.59
C ILE A 139 -5.40 -17.89 -6.21
N PRO A 140 -4.07 -17.82 -5.96
CA PRO A 140 -3.53 -17.17 -4.78
C PRO A 140 -3.87 -15.68 -4.74
N GLN A 141 -4.21 -15.17 -3.55
CA GLN A 141 -4.48 -13.76 -3.29
C GLN A 141 -3.33 -12.86 -3.75
N VAL A 142 -2.09 -13.32 -3.58
CA VAL A 142 -0.88 -12.54 -3.89
C VAL A 142 -0.77 -12.21 -5.39
N TRP A 143 -1.40 -12.99 -6.28
CA TRP A 143 -1.44 -12.68 -7.72
C TRP A 143 -2.23 -11.39 -8.01
N HIS A 144 -3.13 -10.99 -7.11
CA HIS A 144 -3.88 -9.73 -7.24
C HIS A 144 -3.04 -8.50 -6.88
N PHE A 145 -1.79 -8.65 -6.48
CA PHE A 145 -0.95 -7.53 -6.10
C PHE A 145 0.07 -7.19 -7.20
N PHE A 146 0.13 -5.92 -7.61
CA PHE A 146 1.08 -5.44 -8.63
C PHE A 146 2.55 -5.77 -8.33
N PRO A 147 3.04 -5.70 -7.08
CA PRO A 147 4.42 -6.08 -6.76
C PRO A 147 4.75 -7.57 -6.89
N TYR A 148 3.74 -8.45 -7.04
CA TYR A 148 3.95 -9.87 -7.29
C TYR A 148 3.95 -10.14 -8.80
N ILE A 149 5.14 -10.45 -9.35
CA ILE A 149 5.43 -10.33 -10.80
C ILE A 149 6.11 -11.57 -11.38
N ALA A 150 6.65 -12.40 -10.49
CA ALA A 150 7.20 -13.71 -10.78
C ALA A 150 6.66 -14.70 -9.75
N CYS A 151 6.50 -15.96 -10.13
CA CYS A 151 6.16 -17.00 -9.18
C CYS A 151 7.36 -17.26 -8.27
N HIS A 152 7.25 -16.93 -6.98
CA HIS A 152 8.31 -17.23 -6.01
C HIS A 152 8.46 -18.73 -5.71
N LYS A 153 7.43 -19.54 -5.97
CA LYS A 153 7.50 -21.01 -5.78
C LYS A 153 8.23 -21.70 -6.93
N HIS A 154 7.92 -21.31 -8.17
CA HIS A 154 8.44 -21.98 -9.39
C HIS A 154 9.54 -21.21 -10.12
N HIS A 155 9.83 -19.97 -9.71
CA HIS A 155 10.84 -19.09 -10.31
C HIS A 155 10.56 -18.78 -11.79
N LEU A 156 9.28 -18.66 -12.14
CA LEU A 156 8.79 -18.40 -13.49
C LEU A 156 8.20 -17.00 -13.59
N ASP A 157 8.26 -16.39 -14.78
CA ASP A 157 7.48 -15.19 -15.07
C ASP A 157 5.99 -15.53 -15.02
N LEU A 158 5.21 -14.64 -14.41
CA LEU A 158 3.76 -14.77 -14.42
C LEU A 158 3.25 -14.32 -15.79
N MET A 159 2.25 -15.04 -16.29
CA MET A 159 1.63 -14.75 -17.57
C MET A 159 0.28 -14.06 -17.35
N ASP A 160 0.05 -12.96 -18.04
CA ASP A 160 -1.22 -12.21 -18.01
C ASP A 160 -1.99 -12.30 -19.33
N THR A 161 -1.45 -12.97 -20.35
CA THR A 161 -2.00 -13.04 -21.70
C THR A 161 -1.99 -14.47 -22.23
N CYS A 162 -3.06 -14.85 -22.94
CA CYS A 162 -3.19 -16.18 -23.51
C CYS A 162 -2.22 -16.39 -24.68
N PRO A 163 -1.42 -17.47 -24.69
CA PRO A 163 -0.50 -17.76 -25.79
C PRO A 163 -1.21 -18.13 -27.09
N SER A 164 -2.47 -18.57 -27.01
CA SER A 164 -3.24 -19.00 -28.19
C SER A 164 -4.01 -17.86 -28.86
N CYS A 165 -4.63 -16.97 -28.10
CA CYS A 165 -5.49 -15.91 -28.64
C CYS A 165 -5.00 -14.48 -28.35
N GLY A 166 -3.97 -14.32 -27.51
CA GLY A 166 -3.41 -13.02 -27.13
C GLY A 166 -4.27 -12.20 -26.15
N ALA A 167 -5.44 -12.69 -25.73
CA ALA A 167 -6.32 -12.00 -24.79
C ALA A 167 -5.71 -11.96 -23.38
N VAL A 168 -5.94 -10.86 -22.65
CA VAL A 168 -5.55 -10.74 -21.24
C VAL A 168 -6.40 -11.67 -20.38
N PHE A 169 -5.80 -12.35 -19.40
CA PHE A 169 -6.51 -13.21 -18.47
C PHE A 169 -7.40 -12.40 -17.55
N ASP A 170 -8.68 -12.75 -17.54
CA ASP A 170 -9.68 -12.17 -16.66
C ASP A 170 -10.62 -13.25 -16.12
N TYR A 171 -10.09 -14.05 -15.19
CA TYR A 171 -10.88 -15.08 -14.49
C TYR A 171 -12.04 -14.48 -13.66
N LEU A 172 -11.95 -13.19 -13.33
CA LEU A 172 -12.99 -12.47 -12.60
C LEU A 172 -14.24 -12.20 -13.46
N THR A 173 -14.09 -12.20 -14.78
CA THR A 173 -15.19 -12.05 -15.74
C THR A 173 -15.57 -13.38 -16.39
N SER A 174 -14.58 -14.17 -16.80
CA SER A 174 -14.81 -15.47 -17.45
C SER A 174 -15.25 -16.57 -16.47
N GLU A 175 -15.08 -16.36 -15.17
CA GLU A 175 -15.43 -17.31 -14.10
C GLU A 175 -14.75 -18.69 -14.28
N ASN A 176 -13.61 -18.73 -14.96
CA ASN A 176 -12.82 -19.93 -15.22
C ASN A 176 -11.35 -19.69 -14.81
N ILE A 177 -10.82 -20.59 -13.98
CA ILE A 177 -9.47 -20.51 -13.41
C ILE A 177 -8.44 -21.24 -14.28
N THR A 178 -8.86 -22.30 -14.99
CA THR A 178 -7.96 -23.23 -15.68
C THR A 178 -7.95 -23.04 -17.18
N GLU A 179 -8.94 -22.38 -17.76
CA GLU A 179 -9.07 -22.20 -19.20
C GLU A 179 -9.27 -20.74 -19.59
N CYS A 180 -8.71 -20.35 -20.72
CA CYS A 180 -9.03 -19.09 -21.38
C CYS A 180 -10.41 -19.18 -22.06
N GLU A 181 -11.05 -18.03 -22.33
CA GLU A 181 -12.30 -17.95 -23.10
C GLU A 181 -12.20 -18.56 -24.50
N CYS A 182 -10.99 -18.69 -25.07
CA CYS A 182 -10.76 -19.38 -26.34
C CYS A 182 -10.68 -20.92 -26.21
N GLY A 183 -10.85 -21.48 -25.00
CA GLY A 183 -10.73 -22.91 -24.70
C GLY A 183 -9.29 -23.41 -24.51
N PHE A 184 -8.29 -22.52 -24.44
CA PHE A 184 -6.91 -22.94 -24.17
C PHE A 184 -6.73 -23.27 -22.68
N ASP A 185 -6.23 -24.46 -22.37
CA ASP A 185 -5.90 -24.88 -21.00
C ASP A 185 -4.64 -24.15 -20.50
N LEU A 186 -4.82 -23.27 -19.52
CA LEU A 186 -3.78 -22.43 -18.92
C LEU A 186 -2.69 -23.25 -18.22
N LYS A 187 -2.99 -24.48 -17.80
CA LYS A 187 -1.98 -25.40 -17.23
C LYS A 187 -0.93 -25.79 -18.28
N ASN A 188 -1.29 -25.75 -19.57
CA ASN A 188 -0.39 -26.08 -20.68
C ASN A 188 0.28 -24.86 -21.30
N ALA A 189 0.13 -23.67 -20.71
CA ALA A 189 0.79 -22.48 -21.20
C ALA A 189 2.33 -22.61 -21.12
N PRO A 190 3.07 -22.07 -22.12
CA PRO A 190 4.53 -22.09 -22.10
C PRO A 190 5.07 -21.26 -20.95
N THR A 191 6.17 -21.72 -20.35
CA THR A 191 6.78 -21.09 -19.17
C THR A 191 8.15 -20.50 -19.49
N GLN A 192 8.49 -19.39 -18.84
CA GLN A 192 9.79 -18.73 -18.94
C GLN A 192 10.35 -18.51 -17.54
N LYS A 193 11.67 -18.70 -17.36
CA LYS A 193 12.34 -18.40 -16.09
C LYS A 193 12.34 -16.89 -15.85
N ALA A 194 11.94 -16.49 -14.65
CA ALA A 194 11.99 -15.10 -14.23
C ALA A 194 13.41 -14.65 -13.90
N ASP A 195 13.68 -13.36 -14.09
CA ASP A 195 14.88 -12.72 -13.57
C ASP A 195 14.92 -12.80 -12.02
N PRO A 196 16.08 -13.08 -11.40
CA PRO A 196 16.21 -13.18 -9.94
C PRO A 196 15.67 -11.96 -9.18
N ILE A 197 15.80 -10.74 -9.71
CA ILE A 197 15.31 -9.53 -9.05
C ILE A 197 13.77 -9.54 -8.98
N ARG A 198 13.10 -10.08 -10.00
CA ARG A 198 11.63 -10.20 -10.06
C ARG A 198 11.12 -11.22 -9.04
N ILE A 199 11.85 -12.32 -8.88
CA ILE A 199 11.58 -13.33 -7.85
C ILE A 199 11.71 -12.69 -6.46
N LEU A 200 12.81 -11.96 -6.22
CA LEU A 200 13.05 -11.27 -4.94
C LEU A 200 11.96 -10.26 -4.57
N LEU A 201 11.46 -9.48 -5.55
CA LEU A 201 10.34 -8.58 -5.32
C LEU A 201 9.05 -9.34 -4.94
N SER A 202 8.83 -10.49 -5.56
CA SER A 202 7.67 -11.34 -5.29
C SER A 202 7.78 -12.01 -3.91
N CYS A 203 8.97 -12.48 -3.51
CA CYS A 203 9.27 -12.97 -2.15
C CYS A 203 8.94 -11.92 -1.07
N LEU A 204 9.40 -10.68 -1.26
CA LEU A 204 9.10 -9.58 -0.33
C LEU A 204 7.59 -9.34 -0.19
N THR A 205 6.84 -9.48 -1.29
CA THR A 205 5.40 -9.31 -1.35
C THR A 205 4.65 -10.39 -0.57
N VAL A 206 5.09 -11.65 -0.64
CA VAL A 206 4.46 -12.76 0.08
C VAL A 206 4.89 -12.88 1.53
N GLY A 207 5.94 -12.15 1.94
CA GLY A 207 6.45 -12.18 3.30
C GLY A 207 7.74 -12.96 3.47
N ASP A 208 8.24 -13.60 2.41
CA ASP A 208 9.49 -14.36 2.40
C ASP A 208 10.71 -13.41 2.42
N THR A 209 11.66 -13.69 3.31
CA THR A 209 12.77 -12.78 3.65
C THR A 209 14.15 -13.37 3.51
N VAL A 210 14.29 -14.59 2.94
CA VAL A 210 15.57 -15.32 2.94
C VAL A 210 16.77 -14.46 2.46
N ASP A 211 16.58 -13.61 1.45
CA ASP A 211 17.65 -12.75 0.90
C ASP A 211 17.67 -11.29 1.42
N PHE A 212 16.78 -10.96 2.36
CA PHE A 212 16.63 -9.60 2.90
C PHE A 212 16.64 -9.53 4.43
N ASP A 213 16.79 -10.64 5.13
CA ASP A 213 16.74 -10.81 6.58
C ASP A 213 17.49 -9.71 7.38
N THR A 214 18.63 -9.27 6.88
CA THR A 214 19.50 -8.27 7.51
C THR A 214 19.14 -6.82 7.12
N THR A 215 18.43 -6.63 6.01
CA THR A 215 18.03 -5.31 5.49
C THR A 215 16.85 -4.72 6.27
N ALA A 216 16.61 -3.41 6.08
CA ALA A 216 15.42 -2.76 6.65
C ALA A 216 14.11 -3.38 6.15
N LEU A 217 14.05 -3.86 4.90
CA LEU A 217 12.87 -4.51 4.34
C LEU A 217 12.61 -5.90 4.95
N GLY A 218 13.64 -6.71 5.18
CA GLY A 218 13.45 -8.03 5.79
C GLY A 218 13.01 -7.96 7.25
N LYS A 219 13.54 -6.98 8.00
CA LYS A 219 13.23 -6.80 9.43
C LYS A 219 11.83 -6.25 9.72
N CYS A 220 11.21 -5.53 8.77
CA CYS A 220 9.90 -4.94 8.97
C CYS A 220 8.76 -5.90 8.58
N ASN A 221 7.56 -5.61 9.08
CA ASN A 221 6.35 -6.37 8.76
C ASN A 221 5.91 -6.16 7.30
N GLN A 222 5.06 -7.06 6.79
CA GLN A 222 4.59 -7.04 5.41
C GLN A 222 3.90 -5.72 5.02
N SER A 223 3.13 -5.11 5.93
CA SER A 223 2.47 -3.82 5.67
C SER A 223 3.49 -2.71 5.41
N THR A 224 4.58 -2.70 6.20
CA THR A 224 5.67 -1.73 6.07
C THR A 224 6.43 -1.96 4.76
N ARG A 225 6.62 -3.22 4.34
CA ARG A 225 7.22 -3.54 3.02
C ARG A 225 6.40 -2.97 1.88
N PHE A 226 5.08 -3.16 1.89
CA PHE A 226 4.21 -2.54 0.89
C PHE A 226 4.30 -1.01 0.91
N GLY A 227 4.33 -0.40 2.09
CA GLY A 227 4.54 1.04 2.24
C GLY A 227 5.88 1.51 1.66
N ALA A 228 6.95 0.76 1.89
CA ALA A 228 8.28 1.09 1.39
C ALA A 228 8.38 0.94 -0.14
N LEU A 229 7.72 -0.07 -0.72
CA LEU A 229 7.63 -0.23 -2.17
C LEU A 229 6.82 0.91 -2.81
N LEU A 230 5.70 1.30 -2.21
CA LEU A 230 4.91 2.43 -2.70
C LEU A 230 5.70 3.74 -2.60
N TRP A 231 6.35 3.98 -1.46
CA TRP A 231 7.23 5.12 -1.28
C TRP A 231 8.33 5.18 -2.34
N TYR A 232 9.02 4.05 -2.59
CA TYR A 232 10.07 3.99 -3.61
C TYR A 232 9.52 4.32 -5.00
N HIS A 233 8.33 3.79 -5.34
CA HIS A 233 7.68 4.08 -6.61
C HIS A 233 7.43 5.58 -6.80
N LEU A 234 6.79 6.21 -5.80
CA LEU A 234 6.47 7.64 -5.82
C LEU A 234 7.72 8.53 -5.90
N GLU A 235 8.82 8.10 -5.28
CA GLU A 235 10.05 8.91 -5.20
C GLU A 235 11.00 8.75 -6.38
N PHE A 236 11.02 7.57 -7.03
CA PHE A 236 12.09 7.21 -7.96
C PHE A 236 11.62 6.63 -9.29
N VAL A 237 10.37 6.19 -9.40
CA VAL A 237 9.85 5.58 -10.64
C VAL A 237 8.95 6.56 -11.38
N GLY A 238 8.00 7.19 -10.67
CA GLY A 238 7.08 8.17 -11.26
C GLY A 238 5.68 8.09 -10.68
N ASN A 239 4.78 8.92 -11.19
CA ASN A 239 3.39 8.96 -10.75
C ASN A 239 2.63 7.69 -11.18
N LEU A 240 1.62 7.33 -10.39
CA LEU A 240 0.65 6.27 -10.66
C LEU A 240 -0.36 6.66 -11.78
N GLU A 241 0.06 7.42 -12.80
CA GLU A 241 -0.83 7.93 -13.85
C GLU A 241 -1.13 6.85 -14.89
N GLY A 242 -2.39 6.38 -14.94
CA GLY A 242 -2.89 5.38 -15.89
C GLY A 242 -3.44 4.11 -15.22
N ASP A 243 -3.78 3.10 -16.03
CA ASP A 243 -4.33 1.80 -15.58
C ASP A 243 -3.28 0.82 -15.02
N GLY A 244 -2.04 1.26 -14.75
CA GLY A 244 -1.00 0.37 -14.25
C GLY A 244 0.13 1.05 -13.51
N ILE A 245 0.61 0.38 -12.48
CA ILE A 245 1.90 0.67 -11.82
C ILE A 245 3.00 0.25 -12.79
N ASN A 246 4.04 1.07 -12.97
CA ASN A 246 5.26 0.61 -13.66
C ASN A 246 5.95 -0.46 -12.81
N VAL A 247 5.57 -1.70 -13.09
CA VAL A 247 6.01 -2.90 -12.38
C VAL A 247 7.50 -3.14 -12.54
N GLU A 248 8.05 -2.95 -13.76
CA GLU A 248 9.49 -3.07 -13.99
C GLU A 248 10.30 -2.04 -13.19
N GLY A 249 9.74 -0.84 -13.01
CA GLY A 249 10.34 0.18 -12.16
C GLY A 249 10.47 -0.23 -10.69
N LEU A 250 9.57 -1.08 -10.18
CA LEU A 250 9.63 -1.59 -8.79
C LEU A 250 10.81 -2.55 -8.57
N SER A 251 11.29 -3.25 -9.60
CA SER A 251 12.47 -4.12 -9.51
C SER A 251 13.72 -3.36 -9.03
N GLY A 252 13.81 -2.07 -9.35
CA GLY A 252 14.88 -1.19 -8.85
C GLY A 252 14.90 -1.02 -7.32
N ALA A 253 13.76 -1.21 -6.65
CA ALA A 253 13.64 -1.12 -5.20
C ALA A 253 14.56 -2.13 -4.49
N ILE A 254 14.73 -3.32 -5.08
CA ILE A 254 15.60 -4.36 -4.53
C ILE A 254 17.04 -3.86 -4.38
N GLY A 255 17.61 -3.33 -5.46
CA GLY A 255 18.96 -2.78 -5.45
C GLY A 255 19.08 -1.56 -4.55
N PHE A 256 18.04 -0.73 -4.49
CA PHE A 256 17.99 0.46 -3.64
C PHE A 256 18.04 0.10 -2.15
N PHE A 257 17.18 -0.81 -1.69
CA PHE A 257 17.08 -1.17 -0.27
C PHE A 257 18.20 -2.12 0.20
N LYS A 258 18.85 -2.86 -0.70
CA LYS A 258 20.10 -3.59 -0.37
C LYS A 258 21.25 -2.65 0.02
N LYS A 259 21.25 -1.41 -0.47
CA LYS A 259 22.25 -0.37 -0.17
C LYS A 259 21.70 0.69 0.78
N TRP A 260 20.66 0.37 1.53
CA TRP A 260 20.06 1.28 2.50
C TRP A 260 20.94 1.37 3.76
N PRO A 261 21.18 2.57 4.33
CA PRO A 261 20.59 3.87 3.99
C PRO A 261 21.39 4.72 2.97
N GLU A 262 22.56 4.26 2.52
CA GLU A 262 23.47 5.04 1.67
C GLU A 262 22.84 5.43 0.32
N SER A 263 22.02 4.54 -0.26
CA SER A 263 21.26 4.80 -1.49
C SER A 263 20.32 6.00 -1.35
N PHE A 264 19.61 6.08 -0.23
CA PHE A 264 18.72 7.19 0.11
C PHE A 264 19.49 8.49 0.35
N HIS A 265 20.56 8.46 1.16
CA HIS A 265 21.40 9.63 1.37
C HIS A 265 22.00 10.16 0.06
N THR A 266 22.48 9.27 -0.81
CA THR A 266 22.99 9.62 -2.14
C THR A 266 21.91 10.31 -2.98
N ALA A 267 20.68 9.80 -2.96
CA ALA A 267 19.57 10.40 -3.68
C ALA A 267 19.22 11.81 -3.16
N MET A 268 19.16 11.99 -1.83
CA MET A 268 18.86 13.30 -1.22
C MET A 268 19.97 14.32 -1.48
N ASN A 269 21.24 13.91 -1.37
CA ASN A 269 22.39 14.76 -1.70
C ASN A 269 22.36 15.19 -3.17
N ARG A 270 22.00 14.27 -4.09
CA ARG A 270 21.86 14.59 -5.51
C ARG A 270 20.78 15.64 -5.74
N ARG A 271 19.60 15.50 -5.12
CA ARG A 271 18.51 16.49 -5.21
C ARG A 271 18.96 17.88 -4.76
N LEU A 272 19.67 17.94 -3.61
CA LEU A 272 20.23 19.20 -3.10
C LEU A 272 21.24 19.81 -4.08
N ALA A 273 22.21 19.03 -4.55
CA ALA A 273 23.25 19.51 -5.47
C ALA A 273 22.67 20.00 -6.81
N THR A 274 21.68 19.29 -7.36
CA THR A 274 20.99 19.70 -8.59
C THR A 274 20.28 21.05 -8.42
N TRP A 275 19.61 21.25 -7.28
CA TRP A 275 18.98 22.52 -6.98
C TRP A 275 20.01 23.63 -6.74
N GLU A 276 21.10 23.37 -6.01
CA GLU A 276 22.16 24.34 -5.74
C GLU A 276 22.82 24.85 -7.02
N ALA A 277 23.06 23.97 -8.00
CA ALA A 277 23.64 24.31 -9.29
C ALA A 277 22.74 25.23 -10.15
N SER A 278 21.42 25.20 -9.92
CA SER A 278 20.41 25.96 -10.67
C SER A 278 19.71 27.02 -9.81
N ARG A 279 20.27 27.35 -8.65
CA ARG A 279 19.63 28.19 -7.63
C ARG A 279 19.47 29.63 -8.11
N TYR A 280 18.23 30.11 -8.06
CA TYR A 280 17.83 31.49 -8.37
C TYR A 280 17.08 32.20 -7.23
N ILE A 281 16.81 31.50 -6.12
CA ILE A 281 16.13 32.02 -4.93
C ILE A 281 16.99 31.70 -3.69
N GLU A 282 16.99 32.61 -2.71
CA GLU A 282 17.62 32.34 -1.41
C GLU A 282 16.91 31.22 -0.63
N TYR A 283 17.65 30.56 0.26
CA TYR A 283 17.15 29.41 1.01
C TYR A 283 15.92 29.72 1.88
N ASN A 284 15.91 30.85 2.57
CA ASN A 284 14.82 31.34 3.44
C ASN A 284 13.52 31.68 2.70
N HIS A 285 13.54 31.71 1.37
CA HIS A 285 12.36 31.90 0.51
C HIS A 285 12.02 30.64 -0.32
N THR A 286 12.79 29.56 -0.13
CA THR A 286 12.65 28.33 -0.91
C THR A 286 11.78 27.32 -0.16
N PRO A 287 10.65 26.87 -0.74
CA PRO A 287 9.87 25.76 -0.18
C PRO A 287 10.68 24.45 -0.17
N PHE A 288 10.55 23.64 0.88
CA PHE A 288 11.23 22.36 1.03
C PHE A 288 11.00 21.45 -0.18
N ARG A 289 9.75 21.32 -0.61
CA ARG A 289 9.37 20.55 -1.82
C ARG A 289 10.13 20.94 -3.09
N LYS A 290 10.64 22.17 -3.22
CA LYS A 290 11.43 22.57 -4.41
C LYS A 290 12.79 21.87 -4.48
N ILE A 291 13.35 21.50 -3.32
CA ILE A 291 14.65 20.83 -3.24
C ILE A 291 14.42 19.32 -3.15
N PHE A 292 13.60 18.89 -2.20
CA PHE A 292 13.48 17.48 -1.83
C PHE A 292 12.22 16.80 -2.37
N GLY A 293 11.38 17.49 -3.15
CA GLY A 293 10.10 16.96 -3.61
C GLY A 293 9.16 16.66 -2.44
N ASP A 294 8.23 15.74 -2.65
CA ASP A 294 7.22 15.37 -1.67
C ASP A 294 7.70 14.29 -0.66
N VAL A 295 9.03 14.09 -0.54
CA VAL A 295 9.63 13.00 0.26
C VAL A 295 9.16 12.97 1.72
N LEU A 296 8.92 14.13 2.35
CA LEU A 296 8.36 14.19 3.70
C LEU A 296 6.92 13.67 3.75
N LEU A 297 6.10 14.03 2.77
CA LEU A 297 4.70 13.60 2.69
C LEU A 297 4.63 12.11 2.36
N HIS A 298 5.41 11.64 1.37
CA HIS A 298 5.44 10.23 1.00
C HIS A 298 6.02 9.34 2.12
N SER A 299 6.95 9.84 2.93
CA SER A 299 7.51 9.09 4.07
C SER A 299 6.61 9.12 5.31
N SER A 300 5.59 9.98 5.35
CA SER A 300 4.82 10.28 6.56
C SER A 300 4.13 9.07 7.20
N ARG A 301 3.81 8.03 6.42
CA ARG A 301 2.99 6.90 6.88
C ARG A 301 3.24 5.61 6.10
N LEU A 302 3.94 4.64 6.72
CA LEU A 302 4.27 3.34 6.13
C LEU A 302 3.98 2.16 7.08
N PRO A 303 2.74 1.65 7.18
CA PRO A 303 1.49 2.41 7.34
C PRO A 303 1.39 3.17 8.67
N SER A 304 2.37 3.02 9.56
CA SER A 304 2.43 3.74 10.84
C SER A 304 3.21 5.04 10.69
N LYS A 305 2.91 6.01 11.56
CA LYS A 305 3.74 7.21 11.79
C LYS A 305 4.85 6.95 12.81
N ASP A 306 4.73 5.87 13.60
CA ASP A 306 5.70 5.50 14.62
C ASP A 306 7.07 5.25 14.02
N LEU A 307 8.07 6.02 14.45
CA LEU A 307 9.46 5.95 13.99
C LEU A 307 10.14 4.63 14.33
N SER A 308 9.63 3.85 15.30
CA SER A 308 10.13 2.50 15.58
C SER A 308 9.87 1.56 14.40
N GLN A 309 8.72 1.73 13.73
CA GLN A 309 8.26 0.91 12.60
C GLN A 309 8.57 1.55 11.24
N ASN A 310 8.40 2.87 11.13
CA ASN A 310 8.59 3.64 9.91
C ASN A 310 10.08 4.01 9.73
N PHE A 311 10.85 3.03 9.26
CA PHE A 311 12.29 3.19 9.06
C PHE A 311 12.63 4.26 8.01
N VAL A 312 11.75 4.49 7.03
CA VAL A 312 11.96 5.50 5.97
C VAL A 312 11.88 6.90 6.56
N LEU A 313 10.82 7.20 7.33
CA LEU A 313 10.69 8.50 8.00
C LEU A 313 11.82 8.70 8.99
N ARG A 314 12.14 7.69 9.80
CA ARG A 314 13.25 7.74 10.76
C ARG A 314 14.56 8.12 10.09
N GLU A 315 14.90 7.51 8.96
CA GLU A 315 16.13 7.82 8.23
C GLU A 315 16.09 9.21 7.58
N LEU A 316 14.94 9.63 7.04
CA LEU A 316 14.77 10.99 6.53
C LEU A 316 14.99 12.04 7.63
N LEU A 317 14.46 11.82 8.83
CA LEU A 317 14.67 12.72 9.98
C LEU A 317 16.13 12.73 10.41
N ALA A 318 16.80 11.57 10.43
CA ALA A 318 18.24 11.47 10.73
C ALA A 318 19.09 12.24 9.70
N TYR A 319 18.81 12.04 8.41
CA TYR A 319 19.46 12.76 7.31
C TYR A 319 19.28 14.28 7.45
N LEU A 320 18.05 14.76 7.64
CA LEU A 320 17.77 16.19 7.74
C LEU A 320 18.38 16.81 9.01
N SER A 321 18.41 16.07 10.12
CA SER A 321 19.06 16.50 11.36
C SER A 321 20.57 16.69 11.16
N HIS A 322 21.21 15.72 10.53
CA HIS A 322 22.63 15.81 10.21
C HIS A 322 22.94 16.89 9.15
N LEU A 323 22.02 17.13 8.20
CA LEU A 323 22.11 18.25 7.26
C LEU A 323 22.12 19.59 8.00
N ILE A 324 21.25 19.80 8.98
CA ILE A 324 21.23 21.02 9.79
C ILE A 324 22.52 21.19 10.61
N LEU A 325 23.04 20.10 11.18
CA LEU A 325 24.30 20.14 11.95
C LEU A 325 25.49 20.59 11.08
N ARG A 326 25.54 20.13 9.82
CA ARG A 326 26.58 20.56 8.84
C ARG A 326 26.42 22.00 8.36
N HIS A 327 25.21 22.55 8.47
CA HIS A 327 24.89 23.92 8.05
C HIS A 327 24.37 24.73 9.25
N PRO A 328 25.24 25.08 10.22
CA PRO A 328 24.83 25.83 11.41
C PRO A 328 24.26 27.20 11.03
N LYS A 329 23.42 27.76 11.92
CA LYS A 329 22.80 29.06 11.69
C LYS A 329 23.87 30.14 11.53
N SER A 330 23.76 30.93 10.47
CA SER A 330 24.68 32.02 10.17
C SER A 330 23.92 33.29 9.80
N LYS A 331 24.63 34.39 9.50
CA LYS A 331 24.01 35.60 8.95
C LYS A 331 23.41 35.35 7.55
N MET A 332 24.00 34.42 6.79
CA MET A 332 23.51 34.02 5.48
C MET A 332 22.57 32.82 5.61
N ALA A 333 21.45 32.87 4.91
CA ALA A 333 20.51 31.77 4.85
C ALA A 333 21.17 30.54 4.20
N ASN A 334 20.92 29.37 4.77
CA ASN A 334 21.41 28.09 4.24
C ASN A 334 20.28 27.06 4.17
N VAL A 335 20.59 25.82 3.78
CA VAL A 335 19.58 24.75 3.60
C VAL A 335 18.68 24.52 4.83
N GLY A 336 19.13 24.84 6.05
CA GLY A 336 18.28 24.77 7.24
C GLY A 336 17.16 25.83 7.29
N ASP A 337 17.24 26.89 6.48
CA ASP A 337 16.26 27.97 6.46
C ASP A 337 15.12 27.77 5.45
N VAL A 338 15.11 26.65 4.70
CA VAL A 338 14.02 26.33 3.77
C VAL A 338 12.67 26.22 4.47
N LEU A 339 11.61 26.47 3.71
CA LEU A 339 10.26 26.64 4.23
C LEU A 339 9.43 25.37 4.11
N LEU A 340 8.92 24.88 5.24
CA LEU A 340 7.96 23.80 5.35
C LEU A 340 6.53 24.34 5.40
N THR A 341 5.63 23.62 4.76
CA THR A 341 4.18 23.75 4.89
C THR A 341 3.69 23.12 6.19
N LEU A 342 2.41 23.34 6.54
CA LEU A 342 1.79 22.70 7.70
C LEU A 342 1.77 21.17 7.56
N SER A 343 1.47 20.67 6.35
CA SER A 343 1.44 19.22 6.07
C SER A 343 2.83 18.57 6.23
N GLU A 344 3.88 19.21 5.71
CA GLU A 344 5.26 18.73 5.86
C GLU A 344 5.72 18.80 7.32
N THR A 345 5.36 19.88 8.03
CA THR A 345 5.70 20.07 9.45
C THR A 345 5.05 18.99 10.32
N ALA A 346 3.75 18.71 10.12
CA ALA A 346 3.04 17.67 10.83
C ALA A 346 3.61 16.27 10.53
N SER A 347 4.00 16.02 9.27
CA SER A 347 4.65 14.76 8.89
C SER A 347 6.01 14.61 9.55
N MET A 348 6.82 15.67 9.57
CA MET A 348 8.16 15.66 10.17
C MET A 348 8.12 15.46 11.69
N LEU A 349 7.12 16.05 12.35
CA LEU A 349 6.85 15.87 13.77
C LEU A 349 5.96 14.65 14.04
N SER A 350 5.64 13.80 13.06
CA SER A 350 4.77 12.62 13.24
C SER A 350 3.43 12.91 13.95
N THR A 351 2.89 14.14 13.88
CA THR A 351 1.74 14.61 14.68
C THR A 351 0.56 15.03 13.79
N SER A 352 -0.45 15.69 14.37
CA SER A 352 -1.62 16.21 13.66
C SER A 352 -1.48 17.70 13.31
N TYR A 353 -2.34 18.21 12.42
CA TYR A 353 -2.32 19.63 12.06
C TYR A 353 -2.68 20.51 13.26
N GLU A 354 -3.65 20.07 14.06
CA GLU A 354 -4.06 20.77 15.27
C GLU A 354 -2.90 20.89 16.28
N GLN A 355 -2.08 19.85 16.41
CA GLN A 355 -0.90 19.90 17.29
C GLN A 355 0.16 20.88 16.79
N VAL A 356 0.41 20.95 15.49
CA VAL A 356 1.33 21.95 14.92
C VAL A 356 0.79 23.37 15.10
N GLU A 357 -0.51 23.58 14.93
CA GLU A 357 -1.14 24.87 15.18
C GLU A 357 -1.05 25.28 16.66
N ARG A 358 -1.22 24.35 17.60
CA ARG A 358 -1.01 24.60 19.03
C ARG A 358 0.44 24.95 19.35
N LEU A 359 1.41 24.22 18.78
CA LEU A 359 2.84 24.54 18.91
C LEU A 359 3.17 25.95 18.40
N TYR A 360 2.49 26.41 17.36
CA TYR A 360 2.59 27.79 16.92
C TYR A 360 1.93 28.77 17.91
N GLN A 361 0.72 28.49 18.38
CA GLN A 361 -0.01 29.34 19.34
C GLN A 361 0.76 29.53 20.66
N GLU A 362 1.42 28.49 21.14
CA GLU A 362 2.25 28.50 22.34
C GLU A 362 3.67 29.07 22.12
N GLY A 363 4.01 29.43 20.88
CA GLY A 363 5.26 30.10 20.54
C GLY A 363 6.49 29.19 20.35
N PHE A 364 6.31 27.86 20.41
CA PHE A 364 7.36 26.89 20.09
C PHE A 364 7.74 26.91 18.60
N LEU A 365 6.76 27.17 17.74
CA LEU A 365 6.97 27.38 16.31
C LEU A 365 6.65 28.83 15.93
N LYS A 366 7.38 29.35 14.94
CA LYS A 366 7.21 30.72 14.44
C LYS A 366 6.91 30.70 12.95
N LEU A 367 5.87 31.44 12.56
CA LEU A 367 5.55 31.68 11.15
C LEU A 367 6.59 32.59 10.51
N THR A 368 6.86 32.35 9.23
CA THR A 368 7.73 33.21 8.41
C THR A 368 7.00 34.41 7.81
N TYR A 369 5.67 34.44 7.89
CA TYR A 369 4.82 35.55 7.47
C TYR A 369 3.92 36.01 8.62
N ARG A 370 3.43 37.26 8.54
CA ARG A 370 2.41 37.77 9.47
C ARG A 370 1.05 37.21 9.08
N PRO A 371 0.37 36.42 9.92
CA PRO A 371 -0.98 35.96 9.62
C PRO A 371 -1.94 37.16 9.59
N HIS A 372 -2.92 37.14 8.69
CA HIS A 372 -4.05 38.06 8.78
C HIS A 372 -4.98 37.64 9.94
N GLN A 373 -5.62 38.63 10.57
CA GLN A 373 -6.44 38.50 11.78
C GLN A 373 -7.33 37.23 11.70
N GLN A 374 -7.04 36.25 12.56
CA GLN A 374 -7.78 34.98 12.74
C GLN A 374 -7.94 34.08 11.51
N THR A 375 -6.85 33.67 10.86
CA THR A 375 -6.89 32.62 9.83
C THR A 375 -6.05 31.42 10.22
N THR A 376 -6.68 30.24 10.20
CA THR A 376 -6.05 28.90 10.27
C THR A 376 -4.88 28.81 9.28
N ILE A 377 -3.83 28.07 9.62
CA ILE A 377 -2.64 27.99 8.77
C ILE A 377 -2.99 27.14 7.53
N PRO A 378 -2.89 27.66 6.29
CA PRO A 378 -3.24 26.87 5.12
C PRO A 378 -2.31 25.65 4.98
N PRO A 379 -2.83 24.43 4.74
CA PRO A 379 -2.03 23.20 4.72
C PRO A 379 -0.83 23.22 3.76
N HIS A 380 -0.97 23.90 2.62
CA HIS A 380 0.00 23.88 1.53
C HIS A 380 0.85 25.16 1.43
N LYS A 381 0.64 26.15 2.31
CA LYS A 381 1.39 27.40 2.27
C LYS A 381 2.69 27.23 3.07
N PRO A 382 3.88 27.52 2.51
CA PRO A 382 5.12 27.49 3.27
C PRO A 382 5.08 28.48 4.43
N ALA A 383 5.30 27.98 5.65
CA ALA A 383 4.98 28.67 6.88
C ALA A 383 6.09 28.59 7.93
N PHE A 384 6.81 27.48 8.02
CA PHE A 384 7.79 27.21 9.08
C PHE A 384 9.19 27.02 8.50
N ARG A 385 10.25 27.32 9.25
CA ARG A 385 11.63 27.01 8.82
C ARG A 385 12.01 25.59 9.22
N LEU A 386 12.64 24.83 8.32
CA LEU A 386 13.11 23.47 8.55
C LEU A 386 13.92 23.34 9.85
N ARG A 387 14.89 24.25 10.05
CA ARG A 387 15.73 24.32 11.25
C ARG A 387 14.92 24.34 12.54
N ASN A 388 13.96 25.27 12.65
CA ASN A 388 13.19 25.44 13.87
C ASN A 388 12.39 24.18 14.21
N VAL A 389 11.83 23.51 13.20
CA VAL A 389 11.01 22.33 13.41
C VAL A 389 11.88 21.12 13.78
N ILE A 390 13.07 20.96 13.19
CA ILE A 390 14.01 19.90 13.58
C ILE A 390 14.58 20.12 14.98
N GLU A 391 14.99 21.35 15.32
CA GLU A 391 15.46 21.69 16.66
C GLU A 391 14.39 21.39 17.72
N LEU A 392 13.12 21.71 17.43
CA LEU A 392 11.99 21.35 18.28
C LEU A 392 11.81 19.83 18.39
N GLY A 393 11.90 19.11 17.28
CA GLY A 393 11.83 17.65 17.26
C GLY A 393 12.91 17.00 18.12
N ILE A 394 14.17 17.41 17.96
CA ILE A 394 15.31 16.90 18.74
C ILE A 394 15.13 17.18 20.24
N ALA A 395 14.68 18.40 20.60
CA ALA A 395 14.48 18.78 21.99
C ALA A 395 13.43 17.91 22.72
N ARG A 396 12.53 17.25 22.00
CA ARG A 396 11.47 16.39 22.56
C ARG A 396 11.68 14.89 22.33
N MET A 397 12.46 14.48 21.33
CA MET A 397 12.84 13.07 21.13
C MET A 397 13.73 12.50 22.24
N GLN A 398 14.19 13.33 23.19
CA GLN A 398 14.97 12.91 24.36
C GLN A 398 14.11 12.52 25.57
N THR A 399 12.78 12.71 25.52
CA THR A 399 11.86 12.15 26.51
C THR A 399 11.35 10.80 26.00
N ASP A 400 11.67 9.72 26.71
CA ASP A 400 11.16 8.39 26.42
C ASP A 400 9.64 8.41 26.23
N VAL A 401 9.18 7.47 25.39
CA VAL A 401 7.80 7.17 25.00
C VAL A 401 7.39 7.80 23.67
N SER A 402 7.02 6.89 22.77
CA SER A 402 6.25 6.99 21.54
C SER A 402 4.91 7.73 21.69
N SER A 403 4.88 8.90 22.31
CA SER A 403 3.67 9.70 22.46
C SER A 403 3.59 10.75 21.36
N ASP A 404 2.53 10.71 20.55
CA ASP A 404 2.13 11.70 19.54
C ASP A 404 1.85 13.12 20.12
N ILE A 405 2.28 13.37 21.36
CA ILE A 405 1.90 14.51 22.19
C ILE A 405 3.12 15.41 22.38
N TYR A 406 3.12 16.52 21.64
CA TYR A 406 4.21 17.52 21.68
C TYR A 406 4.07 18.55 22.82
N LEU A 407 2.91 18.58 23.48
CA LEU A 407 2.56 19.53 24.54
C LEU A 407 2.51 18.81 25.89
N PRO A 408 3.00 19.40 26.99
CA PRO A 408 2.77 18.83 28.31
C PRO A 408 1.26 18.68 28.53
N ALA A 409 0.81 17.53 29.03
CA ALA A 409 -0.56 17.41 29.51
C ALA A 409 -0.74 18.37 30.70
N TRP A 410 -1.45 19.47 30.48
CA TRP A 410 -2.04 20.28 31.53
C TRP A 410 -3.55 20.35 31.30
#